data_AF-A0AAW1YUN7-F1
#
_entry.id   AF-A0AAW1YUN7-F1
#
_cell.length_a   1.000
_cell.length_b   1.000
_cell.length_c   1.000
_cell.angle_alpha   90.00
_cell.angle_beta   90.00
_cell.angle_gamma   90.00
#
_symmetry.space_group_name_H-M   'P 1'
#
loop_
_entity.id
_entity.type
_entity.pdbx_description
1 polymer ?
#
loop_
_entity_poly.entity_id
_entity_poly.type
_entity_poly.pdbx_seq_one_letter_code
_entity_poly.pdbx_strand_id
1 'polypeptide(L)' 'MPLQIHQDFCSVTAQKRACNTATCVTHRLADFLSRSGGMGSSSFVPTNVGAEAFGRRRRSSRL' A
#
# COMPACT_ATOMS: atom_id res chain seq x y z
N MET A 1 -15.32 -4.47 14.80
CA MET A 1 -14.33 -5.07 15.71
C MET A 1 -13.00 -5.23 14.99
N PRO A 2 -12.06 -4.27 15.04
CA PRO A 2 -10.66 -4.57 14.82
C PRO A 2 -10.04 -5.07 16.13
N LEU A 3 -9.33 -6.19 16.09
CA LEU A 3 -8.53 -6.65 17.21
C LEU A 3 -7.29 -5.76 17.30
N GLN A 4 -7.26 -4.83 18.26
CA GLN A 4 -6.09 -4.00 18.54
C GLN A 4 -5.01 -4.88 19.19
N ILE A 5 -3.89 -5.09 18.49
CA ILE A 5 -2.69 -5.70 19.09
C ILE A 5 -2.00 -4.60 19.90
N HIS A 6 -2.05 -4.74 21.22
CA HIS A 6 -1.22 -4.00 22.15
C HIS A 6 0.24 -4.45 21.94
N GLN A 7 1.05 -3.57 21.35
CA GLN A 7 2.47 -3.80 21.10
C GLN A 7 3.27 -3.34 22.33
N ASP A 8 3.28 -4.18 23.37
CA ASP A 8 4.35 -4.13 24.35
C ASP A 8 5.63 -4.69 23.73
N PHE A 9 6.73 -3.99 24.01
CA PHE A 9 8.06 -4.11 23.44
C PHE A 9 8.71 -5.49 23.68
N CYS A 10 8.28 -6.50 22.92
CA CYS A 10 8.99 -7.76 22.74
C CYS A 10 9.16 -7.98 21.24
N SER A 11 10.40 -7.98 20.75
CA SER A 11 10.76 -8.20 19.34
C SER A 11 10.48 -9.63 18.91
N VAL A 12 9.19 -9.99 18.80
CA VAL A 12 8.76 -11.23 18.17
C VAL A 12 9.13 -11.11 16.70
N THR A 13 10.13 -11.86 16.25
CA THR A 13 10.33 -12.11 14.82
C THR A 13 9.14 -12.95 14.34
N ALA A 14 8.01 -12.29 14.12
CA ALA A 14 6.82 -12.90 13.57
C ALA A 14 7.15 -13.28 12.14
N GLN A 15 7.56 -14.54 11.93
CA GLN A 15 7.63 -15.09 10.58
C GLN A 15 6.22 -15.09 10.02
N LYS A 16 5.93 -14.10 9.17
CA LYS A 16 4.66 -13.99 8.48
C LYS A 16 4.49 -15.25 7.63
N ARG A 17 3.70 -16.21 8.11
CA ARG A 17 3.41 -17.44 7.35
C ARG A 17 2.84 -17.03 6.00
N ALA A 18 3.44 -17.52 4.92
CA ALA A 18 2.83 -17.44 3.61
C ALA A 18 1.49 -18.18 3.67
N CYS A 19 0.39 -17.45 3.49
CA CYS A 19 -0.92 -18.08 3.52
C CYS A 19 -1.28 -18.62 2.14
N ASN A 20 -1.40 -19.94 2.05
CA ASN A 20 -1.64 -20.71 0.82
C ASN A 20 -3.05 -21.31 0.72
N THR A 21 -3.95 -21.01 1.68
CA THR A 21 -5.33 -21.50 1.69
C THR A 21 -6.24 -20.62 0.84
N ALA A 22 -7.36 -21.18 0.37
CA ALA A 22 -8.36 -20.44 -0.42
C ALA A 22 -8.88 -19.19 0.31
N THR A 23 -9.03 -19.25 1.64
CA THR A 23 -9.46 -18.10 2.47
C THR A 23 -8.53 -16.90 2.32
N CYS A 24 -7.22 -17.12 2.24
CA CYS A 24 -6.25 -16.04 2.08
C CYS A 24 -6.21 -15.47 0.68
N VAL A 25 -6.57 -16.26 -0.33
CA VAL A 25 -6.80 -15.74 -1.69
C VAL A 25 -7.95 -14.75 -1.68
N THR A 26 -9.05 -15.06 -0.99
CA THR A 26 -10.19 -14.15 -0.84
C THR A 26 -9.81 -12.85 -0.12
N HIS A 27 -9.02 -12.94 0.96
CA HIS A 27 -8.53 -11.73 1.65
C HIS A 27 -7.63 -10.86 0.75
N ARG A 28 -6.68 -11.48 0.04
CA ARG A 28 -5.82 -10.75 -0.91
C ARG A 28 -6.63 -10.11 -2.04
N LEU A 29 -7.66 -10.79 -2.52
CA LEU A 29 -8.57 -10.26 -3.54
C LEU A 29 -9.35 -9.06 -3.01
N ALA A 30 -9.90 -9.14 -1.80
CA ALA A 30 -10.59 -8.03 -1.17
C ALA A 30 -9.67 -6.81 -1.01
N ASP A 31 -8.46 -7.01 -0.48
CA ASP A 31 -7.44 -5.95 -0.35
C ASP A 31 -7.08 -5.33 -1.71
N PHE A 32 -6.94 -6.16 -2.75
CA PHE A 32 -6.64 -5.70 -4.09
C PHE A 32 -7.76 -4.82 -4.66
N LEU A 33 -9.02 -5.25 -4.53
CA LEU A 33 -10.18 -4.49 -4.99
C LEU A 33 -10.36 -3.19 -4.20
N SER A 34 -10.14 -3.21 -2.88
CA SER A 34 -10.20 -2.00 -2.05
C SER A 34 -9.15 -0.96 -2.46
N ARG A 35 -7.95 -1.39 -2.88
CA ARG A 35 -6.88 -0.48 -3.35
C ARG A 35 -7.04 -0.05 -4.79
N SER A 36 -7.60 -0.91 -5.64
CA SER A 36 -7.63 -0.73 -7.10
C SER A 36 -8.99 -0.29 -7.64
N GLY A 37 -10.03 -0.20 -6.80
CA GLY A 37 -11.41 0.09 -7.22
C GLY A 37 -11.59 1.40 -7.99
N GLY A 38 -10.64 2.33 -7.91
CA GLY A 38 -10.66 3.58 -8.69
C GLY A 38 -10.00 3.49 -10.07
N MET A 39 -9.32 2.40 -10.41
CA MET A 39 -8.56 2.25 -11.68
C MET A 39 -9.43 1.86 -12.87
N GLY A 40 -10.58 1.23 -12.62
CA GLY A 40 -11.51 0.79 -13.66
C GLY A 40 -12.54 1.85 -14.09
N SER A 41 -12.50 3.05 -13.53
CA SER A 41 -13.38 4.13 -13.96
C SER A 41 -12.89 4.73 -15.28
N SER A 42 -13.83 5.12 -16.16
CA SER A 42 -13.52 5.81 -17.41
C SER A 42 -12.86 7.18 -17.21
N SER A 43 -12.88 7.70 -15.98
CA SER A 43 -12.27 8.96 -15.55
C SER A 43 -10.97 8.76 -14.74
N PHE A 44 -10.38 7.57 -14.75
CA PHE A 44 -9.13 7.32 -14.04
C PHE A 44 -7.99 8.19 -14.60
N VAL A 45 -7.38 9.01 -13.74
CA VAL A 45 -6.18 9.80 -14.06
C VAL A 45 -4.99 9.11 -13.40
N PRO A 46 -4.08 8.46 -14.16
CA PRO A 46 -2.88 7.85 -13.61
C PRO A 46 -2.03 8.87 -12.86
N THR A 47 -1.43 8.46 -11.75
CA THR A 47 -0.42 9.27 -11.08
C THR A 47 0.77 9.47 -12.02
N ASN A 48 1.22 10.72 -12.14
CA ASN A 48 2.37 11.04 -12.96
C ASN A 48 3.63 10.43 -12.32
N VAL A 49 4.29 9.54 -13.06
CA VAL A 49 5.53 8.87 -12.65
C VAL A 49 6.71 9.18 -13.59
N GLY A 50 6.60 10.24 -14.39
CA GLY A 50 7.64 10.67 -15.33
C GLY A 50 8.91 11.17 -14.62
N ALA A 51 9.97 11.40 -15.41
CA ALA A 51 11.30 11.79 -14.92
C ALA A 51 11.28 13.06 -14.04
N GLU A 52 10.36 13.99 -14.32
CA GLU A 52 10.17 15.23 -13.55
C GLU A 52 9.25 15.06 -12.33
N ALA A 53 8.46 13.98 -12.25
CA ALA A 53 7.48 13.78 -11.19
C ALA A 53 8.11 13.36 -9.85
N PHE A 54 9.21 12.61 -9.93
CA PHE A 54 9.95 12.12 -8.74
C PHE A 54 11.33 12.77 -8.57
N GLY A 55 11.52 13.97 -9.11
CA GLY A 55 12.75 14.75 -8.90
C GLY A 55 12.85 15.35 -7.49
N ARG A 56 14.06 15.42 -6.92
CA ARG A 56 14.31 16.32 -5.78
C ARG A 56 14.00 17.74 -6.29
N ARG A 57 12.96 18.38 -5.75
CA ARG A 57 12.73 19.82 -6.01
C ARG A 57 14.08 20.50 -5.79
N ARG A 58 14.65 21.12 -6.82
CA ARG A 58 15.72 22.10 -6.63
C ARG A 58 15.09 23.09 -5.67
N ARG A 59 15.45 23.05 -4.37
CA ARG A 59 15.17 24.17 -3.48
C ARG A 59 15.77 25.33 -4.25
N SER A 60 14.92 26.21 -4.79
CA SER A 60 15.38 27.49 -5.26
C SER A 60 15.90 28.17 -4.00
N SER A 61 17.18 27.94 -3.70
CA SER A 61 17.94 28.81 -2.82
C SER A 61 17.99 30.11 -3.57
N ARG A 62 17.01 30.96 -3.25
CA ARG A 62 16.94 32.36 -3.59
C ARG A 62 18.29 32.96 -3.16
N LEU A 63 19.20 33.10 -4.11
CA LEU A 63 20.40 33.92 -4.05
C LEU A 63 20.25 34.95 -5.17
#